data_AF-X0TVL7-F1
#
_entry.id   AF-X0TVL7-F1
#
_cell.length_a   1.000
_cell.length_b   1.000
_cell.length_c   1.000
_cell.angle_alpha   90.00
_cell.angle_beta   90.00
_cell.angle_gamma   90.00
#
_symmetry.space_group_name_H-M   'P 1'
#
loop_
_entity.id
_entity.type
_entity.pdbx_description
1 polymer ?
#
loop_
_entity_poly.entity_id
_entity_poly.type
_entity_poly.pdbx_seq_one_letter_code
_entity_poly.pdbx_strand_id
1 'polypeptide(L)'
;MAGAGLPARAAGHVGGGADSRVSRINAPGTTQDGQISEIRRGPINRAFLGTKGIDASLDYRLDTDRWGDFRWVLAWSHTLEQTTQEFKTDPILSYRDDLTNFDFRSRIRSTWTWNKGDWEAAVFMLRY
;
A
#
# COMPACT_ATOMS: atom_id res chain seq x y z
N MET A 1 40.77 -1.15 -54.55
CA MET A 1 41.26 -0.87 -53.17
C MET A 1 40.04 -0.46 -52.36
N ALA A 2 39.36 -1.39 -51.66
CA ALA A 2 39.60 -1.72 -50.24
C ALA A 2 39.51 -0.46 -49.35
N GLY A 3 38.51 -0.27 -48.47
CA GLY A 3 37.57 -1.25 -47.95
C GLY A 3 36.56 -0.71 -46.93
N ALA A 4 35.75 -1.68 -46.52
CA ALA A 4 34.96 -1.78 -45.30
C ALA A 4 33.89 -0.70 -45.02
N GLY A 5 32.66 -1.04 -45.44
CA GLY A 5 31.46 -0.52 -44.80
C GLY A 5 31.47 -0.87 -43.31
N LEU A 6 31.14 0.14 -42.49
CA LEU A 6 30.96 0.00 -41.05
C LEU A 6 29.85 -1.03 -40.78
N PRO A 7 30.12 -2.15 -40.10
CA PRO A 7 29.04 -3.00 -39.64
C PRO A 7 28.31 -2.31 -38.48
N ALA A 8 27.02 -2.06 -38.67
CA ALA A 8 26.09 -1.73 -37.60
C ALA A 8 26.19 -2.84 -36.54
N ARG A 9 26.81 -2.53 -35.40
CA ARG A 9 27.01 -3.50 -34.32
C ARG A 9 25.68 -3.68 -33.61
N ALA A 10 25.08 -4.85 -33.81
CA ALA A 10 23.90 -5.32 -33.09
C ALA A 10 24.14 -5.25 -31.58
N ALA A 11 23.26 -4.54 -30.88
CA ALA A 11 23.21 -4.52 -29.43
C ALA A 11 22.81 -5.92 -28.93
N GLY A 12 23.78 -6.70 -28.46
CA GLY A 12 23.55 -7.95 -27.75
C GLY A 12 22.91 -7.66 -26.39
N HIS A 13 21.59 -7.81 -26.32
CA HIS A 13 20.81 -7.68 -25.09
C HIS A 13 20.98 -8.99 -24.29
N VAL A 14 21.85 -8.97 -23.27
CA VAL A 14 21.98 -10.09 -22.33
C VAL A 14 21.19 -9.76 -21.08
N GLY A 15 20.04 -10.44 -20.94
CA GLY A 15 19.45 -10.83 -19.66
C GLY A 15 19.08 -9.70 -18.70
N GLY A 16 18.20 -8.78 -19.11
CA GLY A 16 17.52 -7.90 -18.17
C GLY A 16 16.35 -8.64 -17.51
N GLY A 17 16.46 -8.93 -16.21
CA GLY A 17 15.27 -8.94 -15.36
C GLY A 17 14.55 -7.60 -15.57
N ALA A 18 13.23 -7.62 -15.59
CA ALA A 18 12.36 -6.60 -16.17
C ALA A 18 12.44 -5.16 -15.58
N ASP A 19 13.49 -4.81 -14.82
CA ASP A 19 13.66 -3.46 -14.27
C ASP A 19 15.13 -3.04 -14.01
N SER A 20 16.08 -3.35 -14.90
CA SER A 20 17.44 -2.80 -14.77
C SER A 20 17.46 -1.31 -15.13
N ARG A 21 17.42 -0.43 -14.12
CA ARG A 21 17.49 1.04 -14.27
C ARG A 21 18.88 1.54 -14.70
N VAL A 22 19.84 0.65 -14.89
CA VAL A 22 21.23 0.93 -15.25
C VAL A 22 21.58 0.10 -16.47
N SER A 23 21.83 0.74 -17.60
CA SER A 23 22.42 0.08 -18.77
C SER A 23 23.94 0.21 -18.74
N ARG A 24 24.63 -0.81 -19.22
CA ARG A 24 26.08 -0.83 -19.33
C ARG A 24 26.51 -1.10 -20.76
N ILE A 25 27.66 -0.56 -21.13
CA ILE A 25 28.31 -0.81 -22.40
C ILE A 25 28.84 -2.24 -22.38
N ASN A 26 28.43 -3.06 -23.34
CA ASN A 26 29.00 -4.39 -23.58
C ASN A 26 30.02 -4.27 -24.72
N ALA A 27 31.29 -4.10 -24.37
CA ALA A 27 32.39 -3.93 -25.30
C ALA A 27 33.64 -4.70 -24.84
N PRO A 28 33.59 -6.05 -24.87
CA PRO A 28 34.63 -6.91 -24.30
C PRO A 28 36.02 -6.59 -24.87
N GLY A 29 37.00 -6.48 -23.98
CA GLY A 29 38.39 -6.18 -24.35
C GLY A 29 38.70 -4.70 -24.59
N THR A 30 37.76 -3.79 -24.30
CA THR A 30 37.99 -2.34 -24.33
C THR A 30 37.95 -1.75 -22.93
N THR A 31 38.51 -0.55 -22.74
CA THR A 31 38.41 0.19 -21.47
C THR A 31 36.99 0.66 -21.15
N GLN A 32 36.08 0.56 -22.11
CA GLN A 32 34.68 0.96 -21.99
C GLN A 32 33.77 -0.20 -21.57
N ASP A 33 34.28 -1.43 -21.55
CA ASP A 33 33.49 -2.59 -21.15
C ASP A 33 32.97 -2.46 -19.72
N GLY A 34 31.67 -2.69 -19.52
CA GLY A 34 31.02 -2.58 -18.21
C GLY A 34 30.76 -1.15 -17.72
N GLN A 35 31.19 -0.11 -18.45
CA GLN A 35 30.87 1.28 -18.11
C GLN A 35 29.37 1.54 -18.18
N ILE A 36 28.84 2.36 -17.27
CA ILE A 36 27.42 2.72 -17.26
C ILE A 36 27.14 3.65 -18.44
N SER A 37 26.19 3.28 -19.29
CA SER A 37 25.77 4.09 -20.45
C SER A 37 24.53 4.93 -20.18
N GLU A 38 23.62 4.46 -19.34
CA GLU A 38 22.36 5.14 -19.04
C GLU A 38 21.89 4.78 -17.63
N ILE A 39 21.37 5.78 -16.91
CA ILE A 39 20.61 5.55 -15.67
C ILE A 39 19.22 6.14 -15.86
N ARG A 40 18.20 5.28 -15.94
CA ARG A 40 16.80 5.70 -16.09
C ARG A 40 16.20 6.01 -14.73
N ARG A 41 16.03 7.29 -14.44
CA ARG A 41 15.33 7.78 -13.24
C ARG A 41 14.02 8.45 -13.62
N GLY A 42 12.97 8.08 -12.89
CA GLY A 42 11.60 8.54 -13.08
C GLY A 42 10.67 7.83 -12.07
N PRO A 43 9.50 8.41 -11.77
CA PRO A 43 8.50 7.71 -10.97
C PRO A 43 8.06 6.46 -11.74
N ILE A 44 8.23 5.30 -11.12
CA ILE A 44 7.63 4.05 -11.58
C ILE A 44 6.43 3.76 -10.68
N ASN A 45 5.39 3.16 -11.25
CA ASN A 45 4.25 2.74 -10.46
C ASN A 45 4.66 1.53 -9.62
N ARG A 46 5.21 1.82 -8.43
CA ARG A 46 5.39 0.85 -7.36
C ARG A 46 4.03 0.63 -6.69
N ALA A 47 3.96 -0.42 -5.89
CA ALA A 47 2.92 -0.61 -4.90
C ALA A 47 1.66 -1.27 -5.45
N PHE A 48 1.75 -2.59 -5.55
CA PHE A 48 0.62 -3.34 -5.02
C PHE A 48 0.59 -3.13 -3.51
N LEU A 49 -0.52 -2.58 -3.01
CA LEU A 49 -0.84 -2.52 -1.60
C LEU A 49 -2.16 -3.25 -1.40
N GLY A 50 -2.12 -4.35 -0.66
CA GLY A 50 -3.32 -5.15 -0.36
C GLY A 50 -3.63 -5.08 1.12
N THR A 51 -4.89 -4.82 1.47
CA THR A 51 -5.38 -4.91 2.85
C THR A 51 -6.57 -5.86 2.89
N LYS A 52 -6.57 -6.79 3.84
CA LYS A 52 -7.74 -7.60 4.18
C LYS A 52 -8.18 -7.26 5.59
N GLY A 53 -9.47 -7.14 5.79
CA GLY A 53 -10.03 -6.77 7.08
C GLY A 53 -11.47 -7.22 7.25
N ILE A 54 -11.97 -6.97 8.46
CA ILE A 54 -13.37 -7.16 8.85
C ILE A 54 -13.89 -5.81 9.32
N ASP A 55 -15.05 -5.42 8.83
CA ASP A 55 -15.76 -4.23 9.26
C ASP A 55 -17.12 -4.62 9.85
N ALA A 56 -17.50 -3.97 10.93
CA ALA A 56 -18.82 -4.11 11.54
C ALA A 56 -19.41 -2.74 11.88
N SER A 57 -20.71 -2.61 11.66
CA SER A 57 -21.48 -1.44 12.01
C SER A 57 -22.76 -1.84 12.73
N LEU A 58 -23.12 -1.08 13.75
CA LEU A 58 -24.37 -1.22 14.49
C LEU A 58 -25.00 0.16 14.66
N ASP A 59 -26.29 0.28 14.36
CA ASP A 59 -27.13 1.41 14.78
C ASP A 59 -28.34 0.82 15.49
N TYR A 60 -28.39 1.01 16.80
CA TYR A 60 -29.41 0.48 17.68
C TYR A 60 -30.20 1.63 18.31
N ARG A 61 -31.53 1.50 18.31
CA ARG A 61 -32.45 2.44 18.94
C ARG A 61 -33.32 1.70 19.93
N LEU A 62 -33.52 2.29 21.08
CA LEU A 62 -34.38 1.78 22.13
C LEU A 62 -35.21 2.93 22.69
N ASP A 63 -36.50 2.89 22.40
CA ASP A 63 -37.47 3.86 22.90
C ASP A 63 -38.07 3.31 24.19
N THR A 64 -38.10 4.13 25.24
CA THR A 64 -38.65 3.70 26.53
C THR A 64 -39.58 4.75 27.12
N ASP A 65 -40.78 4.34 27.50
CA ASP A 65 -41.83 5.25 27.99
C ASP A 65 -41.42 6.10 29.20
N ARG A 66 -40.56 5.56 30.07
CA ARG A 66 -40.17 6.21 31.34
C ARG A 66 -38.76 6.78 31.35
N TRP A 67 -37.86 6.22 30.55
CA TRP A 67 -36.44 6.54 30.62
C TRP A 67 -35.98 7.38 29.43
N GLY A 68 -36.84 7.62 28.43
CA GLY A 68 -36.49 8.36 27.22
C GLY A 68 -35.95 7.43 26.15
N ASP A 69 -35.38 8.02 25.11
CA ASP A 69 -34.91 7.26 23.95
C ASP A 69 -33.39 7.17 23.97
N PHE A 70 -32.90 5.98 23.63
CA PHE A 70 -31.48 5.68 23.55
C PHE A 70 -31.13 5.35 22.12
N ARG A 71 -30.01 5.91 21.66
CA ARG A 71 -29.40 5.53 20.39
C ARG A 71 -27.94 5.19 20.59
N TRP A 72 -27.53 4.05 20.04
CA TRP A 72 -26.15 3.62 20.00
C TRP A 72 -25.72 3.39 18.56
N VAL A 73 -24.73 4.16 18.10
CA VAL A 73 -24.04 3.95 16.82
C VAL A 73 -22.62 3.45 17.10
N LEU A 74 -22.22 2.35 16.46
CA LEU A 74 -20.89 1.77 16.53
C LEU A 74 -20.37 1.50 15.11
N ALA A 75 -19.12 1.85 14.88
CA ALA A 75 -18.34 1.42 13.73
C ALA A 75 -17.01 0.82 14.24
N TRP A 76 -16.68 -0.36 13.76
CA TRP A 76 -15.44 -1.07 14.08
C TRP A 76 -14.83 -1.62 12.80
N SER A 77 -13.51 -1.46 12.66
CA SER A 77 -12.72 -2.05 11.58
C SER A 77 -11.54 -2.80 12.18
N HIS A 78 -11.22 -3.97 11.64
CA HIS A 78 -10.05 -4.75 12.02
C HIS A 78 -9.25 -5.23 10.82
N THR A 79 -7.95 -4.97 10.84
CA THR A 79 -7.03 -5.38 9.77
C THR A 79 -6.48 -6.78 10.07
N LEU A 80 -6.76 -7.72 9.17
CA LEU A 80 -6.30 -9.11 9.25
C LEU A 80 -4.95 -9.30 8.53
N GLU A 81 -4.74 -8.62 7.41
CA GLU A 81 -3.54 -8.77 6.59
C GLU A 81 -3.22 -7.46 5.86
N GLN A 82 -1.93 -7.16 5.75
CA GLN A 82 -1.42 -6.07 4.92
C GLN A 82 -0.26 -6.60 4.09
N THR A 83 -0.31 -6.37 2.79
CA THR A 83 0.65 -6.90 1.81
C THR A 83 1.20 -5.80 0.93
N THR A 84 2.46 -5.90 0.56
CA THR A 84 3.16 -4.96 -0.31
C THR A 84 3.95 -5.69 -1.39
N GLN A 85 4.06 -5.08 -2.57
CA GLN A 85 4.93 -5.53 -3.66
C GLN A 85 5.60 -4.30 -4.28
N GLU A 86 6.94 -4.27 -4.29
CA GLU A 86 7.69 -3.13 -4.82
C GLU A 86 7.74 -3.15 -6.35
N PHE A 87 8.17 -4.27 -6.95
CA PHE A 87 8.14 -4.53 -8.39
C PHE A 87 7.23 -5.70 -8.75
N LYS A 88 6.68 -5.72 -9.97
CA LYS A 88 5.79 -6.81 -10.44
C LYS A 88 6.45 -8.21 -10.38
N THR A 89 7.77 -8.27 -10.45
CA THR A 89 8.57 -9.50 -10.35
C THR A 89 8.90 -9.90 -8.92
N ASP A 90 8.71 -9.00 -7.96
CA ASP A 90 9.03 -9.26 -6.56
C ASP A 90 7.98 -10.16 -5.91
N PRO A 91 8.35 -10.89 -4.85
CA PRO A 91 7.36 -11.55 -4.01
C PRO A 91 6.45 -10.52 -3.33
N ILE A 92 5.19 -10.92 -3.12
CA ILE A 92 4.27 -10.18 -2.25
C ILE A 92 4.68 -10.46 -0.81
N LEU A 93 4.93 -9.41 -0.03
CA LEU A 93 5.37 -9.49 1.36
C LEU A 93 4.26 -9.05 2.30
N SER A 94 4.02 -9.81 3.37
CA SER A 94 3.12 -9.41 4.46
C SER A 94 3.88 -8.57 5.49
N TYR A 95 3.33 -7.42 5.87
CA TYR A 95 4.01 -6.47 6.77
C TYR A 95 3.14 -6.02 7.96
N ARG A 96 1.93 -6.59 8.13
CA ARG A 96 1.03 -6.23 9.24
C ARG A 96 1.65 -6.42 10.63
N ASP A 97 2.44 -7.47 10.78
CA ASP A 97 3.07 -7.87 12.04
C ASP A 97 4.57 -7.45 12.11
N ASP A 98 5.03 -6.63 11.17
CA ASP A 98 6.38 -6.06 11.20
C ASP A 98 6.51 -5.06 12.37
N LEU A 99 7.65 -5.09 13.07
CA LEU A 99 7.96 -4.19 14.19
C LEU A 99 8.04 -2.72 13.77
N THR A 100 8.24 -2.46 12.47
CA THR A 100 8.27 -1.12 11.88
C THR A 100 6.90 -0.64 11.41
N ASN A 101 5.88 -1.50 11.45
CA ASN A 101 4.52 -1.15 11.10
C ASN A 101 3.75 -0.64 12.33
N PHE A 102 3.43 0.65 12.32
CA PHE A 102 2.70 1.33 13.38
C PHE A 102 1.20 1.50 13.07
N ASP A 103 0.70 0.83 12.04
CA ASP A 103 -0.71 0.89 11.68
C ASP A 103 -1.60 0.28 12.78
N PHE A 104 -2.59 1.05 13.18
CA PHE A 104 -3.62 0.60 14.10
C PHE A 104 -4.45 -0.53 13.51
N ARG A 105 -4.36 -1.71 14.14
CA ARG A 105 -5.04 -2.92 13.68
C ARG A 105 -6.55 -2.85 13.87
N SER A 106 -7.00 -2.19 14.95
CA SER A 106 -8.42 -2.12 15.32
C SER A 106 -8.81 -0.68 15.56
N ARG A 107 -9.81 -0.19 14.84
CA ARG A 107 -10.34 1.16 15.06
C ARG A 107 -11.79 1.04 15.49
N ILE A 108 -12.17 1.77 16.54
CA ILE A 108 -13.55 1.81 17.05
C ILE A 108 -13.98 3.27 17.13
N ARG A 109 -15.16 3.55 16.58
CA ARG A 109 -15.90 4.80 16.80
C ARG A 109 -17.29 4.45 17.34
N SER A 110 -17.66 5.03 18.47
CA SER A 110 -18.96 4.80 19.09
C SER A 110 -19.59 6.11 19.55
N THR A 111 -20.89 6.24 19.38
CA THR A 111 -21.69 7.39 19.84
C THR A 111 -22.94 6.88 20.53
N TRP A 112 -23.12 7.30 21.77
CA TRP A 112 -24.28 6.96 22.60
C TRP A 112 -25.03 8.24 22.87
N THR A 113 -26.28 8.30 22.43
CA THR A 113 -27.16 9.45 22.63
C THR A 113 -28.33 9.01 23.48
N TRP A 114 -28.73 9.88 24.40
CA TRP A 114 -29.91 9.72 25.22
C TRP A 114 -30.70 11.02 25.22
N ASN A 115 -32.00 10.94 24.99
CA ASN A 115 -32.91 12.07 25.07
C ASN A 115 -34.10 11.77 25.98
N LYS A 116 -34.53 12.75 26.78
CA LYS A 116 -35.74 12.66 27.60
C LYS A 116 -36.35 14.04 27.79
N GLY A 117 -37.52 14.27 27.18
CA GLY A 117 -38.16 15.58 27.19
C GLY A 117 -37.24 16.63 26.56
N ASP A 118 -36.95 17.69 27.30
CA ASP A 118 -36.08 18.79 26.85
C ASP A 118 -34.57 18.52 27.05
N TRP A 119 -34.20 17.34 27.59
CA TRP A 119 -32.81 16.99 27.87
C TRP A 119 -32.24 16.05 26.82
N GLU A 120 -31.01 16.33 26.40
CA GLU A 120 -30.20 15.44 25.56
C GLU A 120 -28.78 15.31 26.16
N ALA A 121 -28.25 14.10 26.15
CA ALA A 121 -26.86 13.82 26.48
C ALA A 121 -26.24 12.92 25.42
N ALA A 122 -24.96 13.14 25.12
CA ALA A 122 -24.20 12.34 24.18
C ALA A 122 -22.81 12.00 24.70
N VAL A 123 -22.37 10.76 24.48
CA VAL A 123 -21.02 10.27 24.78
C VAL A 123 -20.37 9.80 23.48
N PHE A 124 -19.14 10.26 23.25
CA PHE A 124 -18.34 9.90 22.09
C PHE A 124 -17.10 9.12 22.52
N MET A 125 -16.85 8.00 21.86
CA MET A 125 -15.66 7.17 22.07
C MET A 125 -14.95 6.96 20.73
N LEU A 126 -13.63 7.13 20.77
CA LEU A 126 -12.73 6.85 19.67
C LEU A 126 -11.52 6.09 20.19
N ARG A 127 -11.19 4.97 19.53
CA ARG A 127 -10.03 4.15 19.84
C ARG A 127 -9.36 3.69 18.55
N TYR A 128 -8.03 3.65 18.59
CA TYR A 128 -7.15 3.14 17.54
C TYR A 128 -6.26 2.02 18.13
#